data_AF-A0A2I1HD48-F1
#
_entry.id   AF-A0A2I1HD48-F1
#
_cell.length_a   1.000
_cell.length_b   1.000
_cell.length_c   1.000
_cell.angle_alpha   90.00
_cell.angle_beta   90.00
_cell.angle_gamma   90.00
#
_symmetry.space_group_name_H-M   'P 1'
#
loop_
_entity.id
_entity.type
_entity.pdbx_description
1 polymer ?
#
loop_
_entity_poly.entity_id
_entity_poly.type
_entity_poly.pdbx_seq_one_letter_code
_entity_poly.pdbx_strand_id
1 'polypeptide(L)'
;MEVEDHSEDYCGREYDDDSEYEKEEDGLLKLNKGMKFETWELAESYLDEYAKQNGFCFRKIRRVLDQNDNTVVRCRTYECTHGQTHEAQKVILAENRRDRDSEMIGCPWHINFAFPKFSNGVRINSIIGKHNHEMNPIFLK
;
A
#
# COMPACT_ATOMS: atom_id res chain seq x y z
N MET A 1 -75.43 -12.98 -27.56
CA MET A 1 -74.30 -12.72 -28.47
C MET A 1 -74.17 -11.21 -28.54
N GLU A 2 -72.93 -10.68 -28.58
CA GLU A 2 -72.47 -9.29 -28.33
C GLU A 2 -71.81 -9.16 -26.94
N VAL A 3 -70.54 -9.54 -26.79
CA VAL A 3 -69.22 -8.86 -26.99
C VAL A 3 -68.81 -7.91 -25.85
N GLU A 4 -67.56 -8.11 -25.43
CA GLU A 4 -66.82 -7.54 -24.29
C GLU A 4 -66.58 -6.03 -24.43
N ASP A 5 -66.32 -5.34 -23.30
CA ASP A 5 -65.21 -4.37 -23.27
C ASP A 5 -64.58 -4.26 -21.89
N HIS A 6 -63.26 -4.45 -21.86
CA HIS A 6 -62.36 -4.34 -20.72
C HIS A 6 -62.08 -2.85 -20.46
N SER A 7 -62.37 -2.35 -19.26
CA SER A 7 -61.79 -1.08 -18.82
C SER A 7 -60.63 -1.36 -17.86
N GLU A 8 -59.43 -1.10 -18.37
CA GLU A 8 -58.16 -1.08 -17.67
C GLU A 8 -58.13 0.14 -16.73
N ASP A 9 -57.83 -0.06 -15.45
CA ASP A 9 -57.35 1.05 -14.61
C ASP A 9 -55.99 0.69 -14.01
N TYR A 10 -54.99 1.35 -14.57
CA TYR A 10 -53.57 1.19 -14.36
C TYR A 10 -53.14 2.29 -13.37
N CYS A 11 -53.22 2.03 -12.06
CA CYS A 11 -52.67 2.95 -11.07
C CYS A 11 -51.26 2.48 -10.66
N GLY A 12 -50.25 3.14 -11.24
CA GLY A 12 -48.84 2.86 -11.06
C GLY A 12 -48.39 3.01 -9.61
N ARG A 13 -47.73 1.96 -9.10
CA ARG A 13 -46.92 2.10 -7.89
C ARG A 13 -45.59 2.70 -8.29
N GLU A 14 -45.33 3.91 -7.82
CA GLU A 14 -44.00 4.51 -7.82
C GLU A 14 -43.11 3.62 -6.95
N TYR A 15 -42.14 2.96 -7.58
CA TYR A 15 -41.09 2.26 -6.86
C TYR A 15 -40.09 3.33 -6.43
N ASP A 16 -40.21 3.80 -5.18
CA ASP A 16 -39.10 4.39 -4.45
C ASP A 16 -38.06 3.28 -4.20
N ASP A 17 -37.32 2.92 -5.24
CA ASP A 17 -36.07 2.19 -5.11
C ASP A 17 -35.01 3.18 -4.61
N ASP A 18 -35.05 3.43 -3.30
CA ASP A 18 -33.96 4.06 -2.55
C ASP A 18 -32.82 3.03 -2.40
N SER A 19 -32.35 2.51 -3.53
CA SER A 19 -31.10 1.77 -3.58
C SER A 19 -30.00 2.78 -3.31
N GLU A 20 -29.64 2.86 -2.05
CA GLU A 20 -28.45 3.51 -1.55
C GLU A 20 -27.28 3.05 -2.43
N TYR A 21 -26.91 3.89 -3.40
CA TYR A 21 -25.76 3.68 -4.26
C TYR A 21 -24.54 3.64 -3.35
N GLU A 22 -24.13 2.44 -2.92
CA GLU A 22 -22.83 2.25 -2.31
C GLU A 22 -21.79 2.71 -3.33
N LYS A 23 -21.21 3.89 -3.10
CA LYS A 23 -20.13 4.41 -3.94
C LYS A 23 -18.98 3.42 -3.87
N GLU A 24 -18.78 2.70 -4.96
CA GLU A 24 -17.70 1.74 -5.11
C GLU A 24 -16.36 2.41 -4.73
N GLU A 25 -15.72 1.91 -3.68
CA GLU A 25 -14.40 2.31 -3.19
C GLU A 25 -13.28 1.76 -4.12
N ASP A 26 -13.54 1.68 -5.43
CA ASP A 26 -13.03 0.62 -6.33
C ASP A 26 -11.63 0.88 -6.93
N GLY A 27 -10.92 1.91 -6.47
CA GLY A 27 -9.63 2.31 -7.03
C GLY A 27 -8.45 2.35 -6.05
N LEU A 28 -8.71 2.24 -4.74
CA LEU A 28 -7.69 2.42 -3.71
C LEU A 28 -7.02 1.09 -3.35
N LEU A 29 -5.72 0.99 -3.63
CA LEU A 29 -4.89 -0.13 -3.23
C LEU A 29 -4.76 -0.19 -1.70
N LYS A 30 -4.81 -1.41 -1.16
CA LYS A 30 -4.70 -1.67 0.29
C LYS A 30 -3.62 -2.71 0.52
N LEU A 31 -2.76 -2.49 1.50
CA LEU A 31 -1.78 -3.48 1.95
C LEU A 31 -2.37 -4.29 3.12
N ASN A 32 -2.54 -5.59 2.90
CA ASN A 32 -3.03 -6.51 3.93
C ASN A 32 -2.00 -7.59 4.22
N LYS A 33 -1.81 -7.91 5.50
CA LYS A 33 -0.96 -9.04 5.91
C LYS A 33 -1.50 -10.32 5.27
N GLY A 34 -0.62 -11.11 4.66
CA GLY A 34 -0.98 -12.36 4.00
C GLY A 34 -1.32 -12.24 2.52
N MET A 35 -1.44 -11.04 1.95
CA MET A 35 -1.55 -10.87 0.50
C MET A 35 -0.38 -11.56 -0.20
N LYS A 36 -0.68 -12.22 -1.32
CA LYS A 36 0.26 -13.06 -2.07
C LYS A 36 0.48 -12.50 -3.47
N PHE A 37 1.69 -12.70 -3.95
CA PHE A 37 2.14 -12.34 -5.28
C PHE A 37 2.92 -13.53 -5.84
N GLU A 38 2.80 -13.77 -7.14
CA GLU A 38 3.52 -14.87 -7.79
C GLU A 38 5.03 -14.63 -7.78
N THR A 39 5.44 -13.38 -8.02
CA THR A 39 6.85 -13.00 -8.14
C THR A 39 7.22 -11.83 -7.23
N TRP A 40 8.52 -11.61 -7.07
CA TRP A 40 9.03 -10.44 -6.37
C TRP A 40 8.73 -9.15 -7.11
N GLU A 41 8.75 -9.21 -8.44
CA GLU A 41 8.49 -8.10 -9.35
C GLU A 41 7.05 -7.62 -9.21
N LEU A 42 6.07 -8.54 -9.17
CA LEU A 42 4.67 -8.19 -8.95
C LEU A 42 4.44 -7.59 -7.55
N ALA A 43 5.10 -8.14 -6.53
CA ALA A 43 5.02 -7.60 -5.17
C ALA A 43 5.60 -6.18 -5.08
N GLU A 44 6.72 -5.91 -5.77
CA GLU A 44 7.35 -4.59 -5.82
C GLU A 44 6.52 -3.59 -6.62
N SER A 45 5.97 -3.97 -7.78
CA SER A 45 5.09 -3.11 -8.58
C SER A 45 3.84 -2.73 -7.81
N TYR A 46 3.19 -3.69 -7.13
CA TYR A 46 2.02 -3.40 -6.30
C TYR A 46 2.35 -2.42 -5.17
N LEU A 47 3.51 -2.59 -4.53
CA LEU A 47 3.97 -1.67 -3.49
C LEU A 47 4.24 -0.26 -4.05
N ASP A 48 4.84 -0.18 -5.24
CA ASP A 48 5.13 1.08 -5.92
C ASP A 48 3.84 1.83 -6.27
N GLU A 49 2.84 1.16 -6.85
CA GLU A 49 1.53 1.74 -7.13
C GLU A 49 0.82 2.17 -5.84
N TYR A 50 0.84 1.35 -4.79
CA TYR A 50 0.29 1.71 -3.49
C TYR A 50 0.96 2.97 -2.94
N ALA A 51 2.29 3.06 -3.00
CA ALA A 51 3.03 4.21 -2.49
C ALA A 51 2.73 5.49 -3.29
N LYS A 52 2.59 5.37 -4.61
CA LYS A 52 2.17 6.47 -5.48
C LYS A 52 0.78 6.98 -5.12
N GLN A 53 -0.19 6.08 -4.98
CA GLN A 53 -1.56 6.45 -4.59
C GLN A 53 -1.61 7.13 -3.22
N ASN A 54 -0.74 6.72 -2.30
CA ASN A 54 -0.69 7.25 -0.94
C ASN A 54 0.28 8.42 -0.77
N GLY A 55 1.05 8.81 -1.80
CA GLY A 55 1.90 9.99 -1.78
C GLY A 55 3.16 9.90 -0.92
N PHE A 56 3.82 8.75 -0.92
CA PHE A 56 5.10 8.58 -0.23
C PHE A 56 6.09 7.76 -1.05
N CYS A 57 7.37 7.87 -0.67
CA CYS A 57 8.45 7.07 -1.23
C CYS A 57 8.97 6.07 -0.18
N PHE A 58 9.50 4.94 -0.66
CA PHE A 58 10.11 3.92 0.18
C PHE A 58 11.48 3.51 -0.35
N ARG A 59 12.28 2.87 0.50
CA ARG A 59 13.56 2.26 0.14
C ARG A 59 13.64 0.84 0.66
N LYS A 60 14.43 0.01 -0.02
CA LYS A 60 14.75 -1.37 0.41
C LYS A 60 15.87 -1.33 1.44
N ILE A 61 15.62 -1.85 2.65
CA ILE A 61 16.60 -1.87 3.75
C ILE A 61 17.16 -3.23 4.07
N ARG A 62 16.43 -4.29 3.70
CA ARG A 62 16.85 -5.66 3.99
C ARG A 62 16.57 -6.56 2.80
N ARG A 63 17.54 -7.40 2.47
CA ARG A 63 17.42 -8.55 1.57
C ARG A 63 18.02 -9.75 2.28
N VAL A 64 17.26 -10.83 2.43
CA VAL A 64 17.76 -12.10 3.00
C VAL A 64 17.67 -13.17 1.92
N LEU A 65 18.77 -13.87 1.68
CA LEU A 65 18.86 -14.99 0.75
C LEU A 65 18.54 -16.31 1.48
N ASP A 66 18.21 -17.36 0.73
CA ASP A 66 18.16 -18.70 1.31
C ASP A 66 19.56 -19.12 1.76
N GLN A 67 19.61 -19.89 2.84
CA GLN A 67 20.87 -20.38 3.42
C GLN A 67 21.53 -21.43 2.54
N ASN A 68 20.73 -22.20 1.80
CA ASN A 68 21.17 -23.32 0.99
C ASN A 68 21.28 -22.93 -0.50
N ASP A 69 20.57 -21.89 -0.93
CA ASP A 69 20.57 -21.39 -2.29
C ASP A 69 20.60 -19.85 -2.32
N ASN A 70 21.78 -19.28 -2.55
CA ASN A 70 21.97 -17.83 -2.57
C ASN A 70 21.31 -17.12 -3.77
N THR A 71 20.77 -17.86 -4.74
CA THR A 71 20.00 -17.29 -5.84
C THR A 71 18.56 -16.97 -5.41
N VAL A 72 18.07 -17.66 -4.38
CA VAL A 72 16.69 -17.50 -3.88
C VAL A 72 16.63 -16.39 -2.84
N VAL A 73 15.83 -15.36 -3.10
CA VAL A 73 15.52 -14.31 -2.12
C VAL A 73 14.37 -14.78 -1.23
N ARG A 74 14.59 -14.82 0.08
CA ARG A 74 13.61 -15.22 1.10
C ARG A 74 12.87 -14.06 1.75
N CYS A 75 13.49 -12.89 1.83
CA CYS A 75 12.88 -11.74 2.48
C CYS A 75 13.35 -10.44 1.85
N ARG A 76 12.42 -9.50 1.68
CA ARG A 76 12.72 -8.09 1.39
C ARG A 76 11.96 -7.22 2.39
N THR A 77 12.63 -6.23 2.95
CA THR A 77 12.00 -5.25 3.85
C THR A 77 12.20 -3.87 3.28
N TYR A 78 11.12 -3.08 3.30
CA TYR A 78 11.08 -1.71 2.83
C TYR A 78 10.62 -0.82 3.95
N GLU A 79 11.12 0.40 3.97
CA GLU A 79 10.71 1.45 4.90
C GLU A 79 10.50 2.76 4.14
N CYS A 80 9.81 3.70 4.76
CA CYS A 80 9.66 5.04 4.22
C CYS A 80 11.04 5.72 4.07
N THR A 81 11.22 6.53 3.03
CA THR A 81 12.46 7.33 2.85
C THR A 81 12.78 8.23 4.06
N HIS A 82 11.75 8.65 4.79
CA HIS A 82 11.85 9.41 6.03
C HIS A 82 12.10 8.56 7.29
N GLY A 83 12.30 7.23 7.14
CA GLY A 83 12.34 6.27 8.24
C GLY A 83 13.61 6.27 9.10
N GLN A 84 14.68 6.89 8.63
CA GLN A 84 15.91 6.99 9.42
C GLN A 84 15.79 8.11 10.45
N THR A 85 16.44 7.94 11.58
CA THR A 85 16.77 9.02 12.51
C THR A 85 18.26 9.30 12.38
N HIS A 86 18.65 10.57 12.26
CA HIS A 86 20.06 10.92 12.29
C HIS A 86 20.60 10.71 13.72
N GLU A 87 21.21 9.55 13.98
CA GLU A 87 22.10 9.44 15.12
C GLU A 87 23.35 10.24 14.80
N ALA A 88 23.55 11.37 15.50
CA ALA A 88 24.78 12.14 15.40
C ALA A 88 25.97 11.31 15.93
N GLN A 89 26.52 10.44 15.09
CA GLN A 89 27.64 9.57 15.46
C GLN A 89 29.00 10.28 15.51
N LYS A 90 29.05 11.61 15.54
CA LYS A 90 30.30 12.33 15.74
C LYS A 90 30.06 13.54 16.62
N VAL A 91 30.94 13.71 17.61
CA VAL A 91 31.20 15.01 18.25
C VAL A 91 31.76 15.94 17.17
N ILE A 92 30.89 16.40 16.29
CA ILE A 92 31.20 17.48 15.34
C ILE A 92 30.87 18.75 16.10
N LEU A 93 31.90 19.59 16.32
CA LEU A 93 31.72 20.95 16.81
C LEU A 93 30.55 21.59 16.06
N ALA A 94 29.62 22.20 16.79
CA ALA A 94 28.34 22.69 16.24
C ALA A 94 28.53 23.54 14.97
N GLU A 95 29.65 24.25 14.89
CA GLU A 95 30.16 25.10 13.82
C GLU A 95 30.51 24.39 12.49
N ASN A 96 30.61 23.05 12.44
CA ASN A 96 30.88 22.29 11.20
C ASN A 96 29.65 21.52 10.68
N ARG A 97 28.48 21.70 11.29
CA ARG A 97 27.23 21.16 10.79
C ARG A 97 26.80 22.02 9.60
N ARG A 98 26.87 21.48 8.38
CA ARG A 98 26.07 22.03 7.28
C ARG A 98 24.62 21.78 7.65
N ASP A 99 23.81 22.84 7.70
CA ASP A 99 22.35 22.69 7.75
C ASP A 99 21.96 21.92 6.48
N ARG A 100 21.73 20.62 6.69
CA ARG A 100 21.11 19.77 5.70
C ARG A 100 19.74 19.54 6.29
N ASP A 101 18.73 20.07 5.62
CA ASP A 101 17.32 19.72 5.84
C ASP A 101 17.16 18.23 5.55
N SER A 102 17.60 17.41 6.48
CA SER A 102 17.52 15.98 6.41
C SER A 102 16.12 15.62 6.83
N GLU A 103 15.26 15.32 5.85
CA GLU A 103 13.88 14.89 6.05
C GLU A 103 13.75 13.52 6.78
N MET A 104 14.84 13.00 7.36
CA MET A 104 14.93 11.77 8.15
C MET A 104 14.36 11.99 9.55
N ILE A 105 13.04 11.85 9.68
CA ILE A 105 12.26 12.12 10.89
C ILE A 105 11.87 10.85 11.67
N GLY A 106 12.49 9.70 11.37
CA GLY A 106 12.17 8.44 12.05
C GLY A 106 10.76 7.93 11.76
N CYS A 107 10.30 8.03 10.52
CA CYS A 107 9.00 7.51 10.12
C CYS A 107 8.89 5.99 10.37
N PRO A 108 7.87 5.52 11.12
CA PRO A 108 7.79 4.12 11.52
C PRO A 108 7.26 3.19 10.42
N TRP A 109 6.79 3.76 9.30
CA TRP A 109 6.20 2.98 8.22
C TRP A 109 7.22 1.99 7.65
N HIS A 110 6.85 0.71 7.63
CA HIS A 110 7.64 -0.33 7.01
C HIS A 110 6.80 -1.55 6.63
N ILE A 111 7.29 -2.32 5.67
CA ILE A 111 6.65 -3.55 5.20
C ILE A 111 7.69 -4.65 4.99
N ASN A 112 7.31 -5.87 5.35
CA ASN A 112 8.10 -7.07 5.15
C ASN A 112 7.39 -8.03 4.20
N PHE A 113 8.09 -8.39 3.13
CA PHE A 113 7.70 -9.46 2.22
C PHE A 113 8.57 -10.68 2.47
N ALA A 114 7.95 -11.86 2.44
CA ALA A 114 8.62 -13.14 2.62
C ALA A 114 8.26 -14.10 1.48
N PHE A 115 9.22 -14.95 1.10
CA PHE A 115 9.01 -16.09 0.20
C PHE A 115 9.21 -17.40 0.99
N PRO A 116 8.14 -17.97 1.58
CA PRO A 116 8.23 -19.14 2.44
C PRO A 116 8.80 -20.37 1.71
N LYS A 117 9.46 -21.27 2.44
CA LYS A 117 10.08 -22.49 1.87
C LYS A 117 9.09 -23.42 1.15
N PHE A 118 7.84 -23.45 1.59
CA PHE A 118 6.82 -24.38 1.11
C PHE A 118 5.62 -23.66 0.47
N SER A 119 5.83 -22.45 -0.06
CA SER A 119 4.78 -21.63 -0.68
C SER A 119 5.19 -21.23 -2.09
N ASN A 120 4.22 -21.20 -3.01
CA ASN A 120 4.42 -20.87 -4.42
C ASN A 120 4.28 -19.36 -4.68
N GLY A 121 4.76 -18.52 -3.77
CA GLY A 121 4.66 -17.07 -3.97
C GLY A 121 5.17 -16.24 -2.80
N VAL A 122 5.47 -14.99 -3.12
CA VAL A 122 5.83 -13.95 -2.16
C VAL A 122 4.58 -13.54 -1.40
N ARG A 123 4.72 -13.27 -0.10
CA ARG A 123 3.60 -12.78 0.72
C ARG A 123 4.00 -11.61 1.59
N ILE A 124 3.04 -10.76 1.90
CA ILE A 124 3.20 -9.76 2.97
C ILE A 124 3.24 -10.49 4.32
N ASN A 125 4.37 -10.45 4.99
CA ASN A 125 4.57 -11.07 6.30
C ASN A 125 4.17 -10.13 7.45
N SER A 126 4.49 -8.85 7.35
CA SER A 126 4.13 -7.82 8.34
C SER A 126 4.10 -6.42 7.73
N ILE A 127 3.30 -5.53 8.30
CA ILE A 127 3.18 -4.12 7.91
C ILE A 127 3.08 -3.26 9.16
N ILE A 128 3.82 -2.16 9.21
CA ILE A 128 3.49 -0.97 10.00
C ILE A 128 3.04 0.10 9.01
N GLY A 129 1.74 0.36 8.96
CA GLY A 129 1.14 1.25 7.96
C GLY A 129 1.05 2.73 8.37
N LYS A 130 1.57 3.08 9.55
CA LYS A 130 1.47 4.45 10.08
C LYS A 130 2.64 5.31 9.60
N HIS A 131 2.32 6.47 9.04
CA HIS A 131 3.26 7.57 8.84
C HIS A 131 3.18 8.58 9.99
N ASN A 132 4.28 9.29 10.23
CA ASN A 132 4.36 10.41 11.18
C ASN A 132 4.64 11.76 10.48
N HIS A 133 4.41 11.82 9.17
CA HIS A 133 4.48 13.02 8.34
C HIS A 133 3.32 13.04 7.37
N GLU A 134 3.07 14.21 6.79
CA GLU A 134 2.16 14.37 5.67
C GLU A 134 2.69 13.57 4.48
N MET A 135 1.80 12.78 3.89
CA MET A 135 2.05 12.12 2.61
C MET A 135 1.47 13.03 1.54
N ASN A 136 2.30 13.44 0.59
CA ASN A 136 1.89 14.36 -0.46
C ASN A 136 1.85 13.58 -1.80
N PRO A 137 0.65 13.30 -2.34
CA PRO A 137 0.49 12.55 -3.59
C PRO A 137 1.08 13.24 -4.83
N ILE A 138 1.64 14.44 -4.68
CA ILE A 138 2.14 15.27 -5.79
C ILE A 138 3.66 15.12 -6.03
N PHE A 139 4.42 14.43 -5.16
CA PHE A 139 5.87 14.23 -5.39
C PHE A 139 6.19 13.06 -6.33
N LEU A 140 5.73 13.16 -7.57
CA LEU A 140 6.35 12.51 -8.72
C LEU A 140 7.09 13.60 -9.51
N LYS A 141 8.39 13.79 -9.22
CA LYS A 141 9.30 14.62 -10.02
C LYS A 141 10.28 13.72 -10.76
#